data_AF-A0A7S4MA13-F1
#
_entry.id   AF-A0A7S4MA13-F1
#
_cell.length_a   1.000
_cell.length_b   1.000
_cell.length_c   1.000
_cell.angle_alpha   90.00
_cell.angle_beta   90.00
_cell.angle_gamma   90.00
#
_symmetry.space_group_name_H-M   'P 1'
#
loop_
_entity.id
_entity.type
_entity.pdbx_description
1 polymer ?
#
loop_
_entity_poly.entity_id
_entity_poly.type
_entity_poly.pdbx_seq_one_letter_code
_entity_poly.pdbx_strand_id
1 'polypeptide(L)'
;MFFGLPRSFKRYVLPSVIRNVVLPNMKHGCDFFVHYYQIDKEEAGRSGHGGEINADDVLLLENAIQAIYNDTTMNLRKDTPADIVNKPPSISFISDTNDTFWDVRGEQVLKYRNTRRNNGHYLYYPQKVTTYVYPSTMDNIVKQWHSINAVWERMESISKEQEKTYDRVAMLRSDVIFLHPIDIYVTHNLTRDVNNEYLTIPDWAGWPVNDRMVSGPYEAVKVWATERFERLTKYVRTNPVARAGYGMHPERFLKNSLLPHIQENLGYKLDMNKRFCFVRVRADGGVWIDDCVRGFRHSNATDFFRKDILPEDASCKRIALRKNKDQMYCNFTDRSDDLLWNLRERPIR
;
A
#
# COMPACT_ATOMS: atom_id res chain seq x y z
N MET A 1 1.25 -3.82 7.72
CA MET A 1 1.10 -4.83 6.65
C MET A 1 1.42 -4.22 5.29
N PHE A 2 2.13 -4.95 4.43
CA PHE A 2 2.47 -4.55 3.06
C PHE A 2 1.86 -5.51 2.05
N PHE A 3 1.37 -4.99 0.92
CA PHE A 3 0.74 -5.80 -0.13
C PHE A 3 1.07 -5.28 -1.53
N GLY A 4 1.07 -6.20 -2.50
CA GLY A 4 1.21 -5.92 -3.93
C GLY A 4 2.57 -6.31 -4.50
N LEU A 5 2.99 -5.64 -5.57
CA LEU A 5 4.25 -5.92 -6.25
C LEU A 5 5.38 -5.09 -5.66
N PRO A 6 6.55 -5.67 -5.34
CA PRO A 6 7.69 -4.94 -4.79
C PRO A 6 8.49 -4.23 -5.89
N ARG A 7 7.83 -3.31 -6.63
CA ARG A 7 8.46 -2.58 -7.74
C ARG A 7 9.56 -1.67 -7.20
N SER A 8 10.77 -1.76 -7.75
CA SER A 8 11.92 -0.94 -7.32
C SER A 8 12.08 -0.89 -5.80
N PHE A 9 11.87 -2.03 -5.13
CA PHE A 9 11.67 -2.05 -3.68
C PHE A 9 12.96 -1.71 -2.92
N LYS A 10 14.07 -2.42 -3.19
CA LYS A 10 15.39 -2.13 -2.60
C LYS A 10 15.76 -0.66 -2.80
N ARG A 11 15.55 -0.18 -4.02
CA ARG A 11 16.02 1.13 -4.48
C ARG A 11 15.27 2.32 -3.87
N TYR A 12 13.94 2.26 -3.80
CA TYR A 12 13.12 3.43 -3.45
C TYR A 12 12.14 3.18 -2.31
N VAL A 13 11.48 2.02 -2.30
CA VAL A 13 10.41 1.74 -1.35
C VAL A 13 10.99 1.48 0.03
N LEU A 14 11.96 0.58 0.14
CA LEU A 14 12.55 0.17 1.42
C LEU A 14 13.11 1.37 2.22
N PRO A 15 13.94 2.27 1.67
CA PRO A 15 14.40 3.46 2.41
C PRO A 15 13.24 4.32 2.94
N SER A 16 12.20 4.50 2.13
CA SER A 16 11.04 5.29 2.52
C SER A 16 10.18 4.59 3.58
N VAL A 17 10.02 3.25 3.49
CA VAL A 17 9.30 2.44 4.46
C VAL A 17 10.02 2.49 5.80
N ILE A 18 11.33 2.32 5.81
CA ILE A 18 12.11 2.44 7.03
C ILE A 18 11.91 3.82 7.67
N ARG A 19 12.18 4.88 6.92
CA ARG A 19 12.18 6.25 7.45
C ARG A 19 10.79 6.73 7.88
N ASN A 20 9.78 6.44 7.05
CA ASN A 20 8.47 7.07 7.17
C ASN A 20 7.38 6.11 7.66
N VAL A 21 7.67 4.83 7.86
CA VAL A 21 6.69 3.86 8.39
C VAL A 21 7.25 3.09 9.58
N VAL A 22 8.43 2.49 9.48
CA VAL A 22 8.99 1.68 10.57
C VAL A 22 9.38 2.59 11.75
N LEU A 23 10.29 3.54 11.54
CA LEU A 23 10.80 4.40 12.61
C LEU A 23 9.69 5.14 13.39
N PRO A 24 8.67 5.77 12.75
CA PRO A 24 7.61 6.46 13.48
C PRO A 24 6.74 5.54 14.35
N ASN A 25 6.69 4.24 14.04
CA ASN A 25 5.86 3.26 14.73
C ASN A 25 6.65 2.30 15.64
N MET A 26 7.98 2.43 15.75
CA MET A 26 8.80 1.57 16.63
C MET A 26 8.33 1.59 18.08
N LYS A 27 7.96 2.78 18.57
CA LYS A 27 7.42 2.98 19.93
C LYS A 27 6.12 2.21 20.23
N HIS A 28 5.44 1.70 19.19
CA HIS A 28 4.18 0.96 19.32
C HIS A 28 4.37 -0.56 19.28
N GLY A 29 5.60 -1.07 19.11
CA GLY A 29 5.87 -2.52 19.08
C GLY A 29 5.15 -3.26 17.94
N CYS A 30 5.05 -2.63 16.77
CA CYS A 30 4.33 -3.17 15.61
C CYS A 30 4.98 -4.45 15.06
N ASP A 31 4.14 -5.41 14.65
CA ASP A 31 4.55 -6.54 13.82
C ASP A 31 4.35 -6.22 12.33
N PHE A 32 5.07 -6.94 11.48
CA PHE A 32 5.14 -6.69 10.04
C PHE A 32 4.77 -7.93 9.24
N PHE A 33 3.69 -7.82 8.47
CA PHE A 33 3.23 -8.86 7.56
C PHE A 33 3.31 -8.36 6.12
N VAL A 34 3.80 -9.19 5.22
CA VAL A 34 4.05 -8.83 3.83
C VAL A 34 3.45 -9.90 2.92
N HIS A 35 2.61 -9.48 1.97
CA HIS A 35 2.29 -10.26 0.79
C HIS A 35 2.99 -9.67 -0.43
N TYR A 36 3.56 -10.53 -1.27
CA TYR A 36 4.10 -10.16 -2.56
C TYR A 36 3.84 -11.23 -3.64
N TYR A 37 3.94 -10.84 -4.91
CA TYR A 37 3.91 -11.79 -6.01
C TYR A 37 5.33 -12.12 -6.47
N GLN A 38 5.61 -13.40 -6.71
CA GLN A 38 6.84 -13.89 -7.33
C GLN A 38 6.75 -13.66 -8.85
N ILE A 39 6.97 -12.40 -9.24
CA ILE A 39 6.98 -11.95 -10.63
C ILE A 39 8.30 -11.23 -10.85
N ASP A 40 9.02 -11.67 -11.87
CA ASP A 40 10.34 -11.18 -12.28
C ASP A 40 10.25 -10.04 -13.32
N LYS A 41 9.10 -9.90 -13.98
CA LYS A 41 8.92 -8.93 -15.06
C LYS A 41 7.50 -8.40 -15.14
N GLU A 42 7.39 -7.10 -15.39
CA GLU A 42 6.15 -6.42 -15.80
C GLU A 42 6.24 -5.99 -17.26
N GLU A 43 5.21 -6.32 -18.04
CA GLU A 43 5.09 -5.86 -19.42
C GLU A 43 4.68 -4.38 -19.48
N ALA A 44 5.06 -3.72 -20.58
CA ALA A 44 4.66 -2.33 -20.81
C ALA A 44 3.14 -2.18 -20.79
N GLY A 45 2.66 -1.12 -20.15
CA GLY A 45 1.24 -0.94 -19.89
C GLY A 45 0.78 0.50 -19.95
N ARG A 46 -0.46 0.72 -19.48
CA ARG A 46 -1.11 2.04 -19.41
C ARG A 46 -0.23 3.13 -18.77
N SER A 47 0.70 2.75 -17.90
CA SER A 47 1.27 3.64 -16.89
C SER A 47 2.77 3.39 -16.63
N GLY A 48 3.47 2.70 -17.53
CA GLY A 48 4.90 2.46 -17.41
C GLY A 48 5.43 1.67 -18.60
N HIS A 49 6.75 1.65 -18.75
CA HIS A 49 7.44 0.92 -19.82
C HIS A 49 7.59 -0.58 -19.53
N GLY A 50 7.00 -1.06 -18.45
CA GLY A 50 7.28 -2.39 -17.92
C GLY A 50 8.59 -2.35 -17.14
N GLY A 51 9.28 -3.48 -17.06
CA GLY A 51 10.61 -3.59 -16.48
C GLY A 51 10.78 -4.86 -15.66
N GLU A 52 12.00 -5.06 -15.20
CA GLU A 52 12.34 -6.15 -14.30
C GLU A 52 11.87 -5.83 -12.87
N ILE A 53 11.48 -6.86 -12.14
CA ILE A 53 11.11 -6.79 -10.74
C ILE A 53 11.92 -7.87 -10.02
N ASN A 54 12.78 -7.49 -9.08
CA ASN A 54 13.33 -8.47 -8.16
C ASN A 54 12.34 -8.64 -7.00
N ALA A 55 11.53 -9.71 -7.04
CA ALA A 55 10.53 -9.97 -6.01
C ALA A 55 11.15 -10.12 -4.61
N ASP A 56 12.34 -10.72 -4.54
CA ASP A 56 13.04 -11.02 -3.30
C ASP A 56 13.61 -9.77 -2.60
N ASP A 57 13.68 -8.62 -3.29
CA ASP A 57 14.06 -7.35 -2.67
C ASP A 57 13.17 -7.02 -1.46
N VAL A 58 11.92 -7.50 -1.45
CA VAL A 58 11.01 -7.27 -0.32
C VAL A 58 11.49 -7.93 0.97
N LEU A 59 12.25 -9.03 0.87
CA LEU A 59 12.78 -9.78 2.02
C LEU A 59 13.84 -8.98 2.77
N LEU A 60 14.48 -8.00 2.12
CA LEU A 60 15.42 -7.07 2.76
C LEU A 60 14.78 -6.25 3.89
N LEU A 61 13.44 -6.14 3.90
CA LEU A 61 12.70 -5.48 4.98
C LEU A 61 12.96 -6.13 6.34
N GLU A 62 13.13 -7.45 6.39
CA GLU A 62 13.38 -8.17 7.65
C GLU A 62 14.68 -7.72 8.30
N ASN A 63 15.78 -7.81 7.54
CA ASN A 63 17.10 -7.41 8.00
C ASN A 63 17.12 -5.94 8.42
N ALA A 64 16.44 -5.06 7.68
CA ALA A 64 16.37 -3.65 7.99
C ALA A 64 15.61 -3.37 9.30
N ILE A 65 14.46 -4.02 9.54
CA ILE A 65 13.71 -3.87 10.79
C ILE A 65 14.49 -4.43 11.98
N GLN A 66 15.10 -5.62 11.82
CA GLN A 66 15.91 -6.23 12.87
C GLN A 66 17.11 -5.35 13.25
N ALA A 67 17.81 -4.77 12.26
CA ALA A 67 18.91 -3.85 12.51
C ALA A 67 18.46 -2.60 13.30
N ILE A 68 17.32 -2.01 12.93
CA ILE A 68 16.76 -0.84 13.63
C ILE A 68 16.35 -1.20 15.05
N TYR A 69 15.69 -2.35 15.25
CA TYR A 69 15.28 -2.80 16.57
C TYR A 69 16.49 -3.00 17.49
N ASN A 70 17.56 -3.65 17.00
CA ASN A 70 18.79 -3.86 17.75
C ASN A 70 19.49 -2.54 18.11
N ASP A 71 19.56 -1.58 17.18
CA ASP A 71 20.14 -0.26 17.45
C ASP A 71 19.29 0.57 18.44
N THR A 72 17.98 0.53 18.27
CA THR A 72 17.02 1.27 19.11
C THR A 72 16.98 0.72 20.53
N THR A 73 16.98 -0.60 20.73
CA THR A 73 17.00 -1.24 22.05
C THR A 73 18.31 -0.99 22.81
N MET A 74 19.42 -0.74 22.11
CA MET A 74 20.66 -0.27 22.73
C MET A 74 20.53 1.16 23.27
N ASN A 75 19.77 2.04 22.58
CA ASN A 75 19.66 3.47 22.89
C ASN A 75 18.47 3.85 23.81
N LEU A 76 17.36 3.11 23.78
CA LEU A 76 16.10 3.44 24.45
C LEU A 76 15.96 2.94 25.91
N ARG A 77 17.03 2.40 26.52
CA ARG A 77 17.02 1.82 27.88
C ARG A 77 16.65 2.79 29.03
N LYS A 78 16.32 4.06 28.76
CA LYS A 78 15.94 5.03 29.80
C LYS A 78 14.44 5.34 29.93
N ASP A 79 13.65 5.31 28.85
CA ASP A 79 12.25 5.81 28.88
C ASP A 79 11.21 4.88 28.22
N THR A 80 11.60 3.69 27.74
CA THR A 80 10.67 2.75 27.07
C THR A 80 10.23 1.64 28.03
N PRO A 81 8.92 1.33 28.12
CA PRO A 81 8.42 0.19 28.91
C PRO A 81 9.17 -1.11 28.58
N ALA A 82 9.59 -1.85 29.61
CA ALA A 82 10.46 -3.01 29.48
C ALA A 82 9.86 -4.15 28.63
N ASP A 83 8.54 -4.24 28.58
CA ASP A 83 7.75 -5.17 27.78
C ASP A 83 7.90 -4.93 26.26
N ILE A 84 8.10 -3.69 25.82
CA ILE A 84 8.35 -3.35 24.40
C ILE A 84 9.81 -3.63 24.03
N VAL A 85 10.74 -3.40 24.95
CA VAL A 85 12.19 -3.56 24.74
C VAL A 85 12.62 -5.03 24.64
N ASN A 86 11.81 -5.96 25.17
CA ASN A 86 12.23 -7.36 25.33
C ASN A 86 11.66 -8.33 24.27
N LYS A 87 10.75 -7.89 23.38
CA LYS A 87 10.20 -8.74 22.33
C LYS A 87 10.45 -8.15 20.94
N PRO A 88 11.29 -8.78 20.10
CA PRO A 88 11.50 -8.33 18.73
C PRO A 88 10.18 -8.42 17.95
N PRO A 89 9.97 -7.53 16.96
CA PRO A 89 8.76 -7.55 16.15
C PRO A 89 8.69 -8.86 15.35
N SER A 90 7.51 -9.46 15.27
CA SER A 90 7.26 -10.57 14.36
C SER A 90 7.26 -10.04 12.93
N ILE A 91 8.05 -10.66 12.06
CA ILE A 91 8.13 -10.30 10.63
C ILE A 91 7.76 -11.56 9.85
N SER A 92 6.80 -11.45 8.94
CA SER A 92 6.35 -12.61 8.18
C SER A 92 5.96 -12.29 6.75
N PHE A 93 6.35 -13.19 5.86
CA PHE A 93 6.14 -13.08 4.43
C PHE A 93 5.24 -14.22 3.95
N ILE A 94 4.36 -13.90 3.01
CA ILE A 94 3.62 -14.85 2.19
C ILE A 94 3.75 -14.39 0.74
N SER A 95 3.85 -15.34 -0.19
CA SER A 95 4.03 -15.03 -1.60
C SER A 95 3.16 -15.90 -2.49
N ASP A 96 2.78 -15.34 -3.64
CA ASP A 96 2.06 -16.07 -4.67
C ASP A 96 2.80 -16.03 -6.00
N THR A 97 2.82 -17.16 -6.70
CA THR A 97 3.14 -17.19 -8.13
C THR A 97 1.89 -16.80 -8.93
N ASN A 98 2.04 -16.67 -10.25
CA ASN A 98 0.85 -16.54 -11.09
C ASN A 98 -0.06 -17.78 -10.97
N ASP A 99 0.52 -18.97 -10.88
CA ASP A 99 -0.23 -20.22 -10.83
C ASP A 99 -1.00 -20.38 -9.52
N THR A 100 -0.36 -20.11 -8.36
CA THR A 100 -1.04 -20.19 -7.06
C THR A 100 -2.20 -19.21 -6.96
N PHE A 101 -2.06 -18.01 -7.57
CA PHE A 101 -3.18 -17.07 -7.70
C PHE A 101 -4.34 -17.66 -8.52
N TRP A 102 -4.04 -18.28 -9.66
CA TRP A 102 -5.07 -18.84 -10.53
C TRP A 102 -5.73 -20.08 -9.92
N ASP A 103 -5.02 -20.88 -9.13
CA ASP A 103 -5.59 -21.99 -8.39
C ASP A 103 -6.62 -21.50 -7.37
N VAL A 104 -6.31 -20.41 -6.64
CA VAL A 104 -7.20 -19.87 -5.61
C VAL A 104 -8.35 -19.05 -6.20
N ARG A 105 -8.11 -18.27 -7.27
CA ARG A 105 -9.05 -17.24 -7.76
C ARG A 105 -9.58 -17.50 -9.17
N GLY A 106 -9.14 -18.55 -9.86
CA GLY A 106 -9.44 -18.78 -11.27
C GLY A 106 -10.94 -18.86 -11.57
N GLU A 107 -11.68 -19.67 -10.83
CA GLU A 107 -13.13 -19.79 -11.00
C GLU A 107 -13.84 -18.45 -10.76
N GLN A 108 -13.43 -17.72 -9.72
CA GLN A 108 -13.99 -16.41 -9.38
C GLN A 108 -13.71 -15.37 -10.48
N VAL A 109 -12.49 -15.36 -11.02
CA VAL A 109 -12.12 -14.48 -12.14
C VAL A 109 -12.90 -14.84 -13.41
N LEU A 110 -13.04 -16.13 -13.74
CA LEU A 110 -13.82 -16.60 -14.89
C LEU A 110 -15.30 -16.21 -14.76
N LYS A 111 -15.88 -16.35 -13.57
CA LYS A 111 -17.23 -15.84 -13.27
C LYS A 111 -17.32 -14.35 -13.57
N TYR A 112 -16.37 -13.54 -13.12
CA TYR A 112 -16.37 -12.10 -13.34
C TYR A 112 -16.23 -11.72 -14.81
N ARG A 113 -15.40 -12.46 -15.56
CA ARG A 113 -15.21 -12.30 -17.02
C ARG A 113 -16.49 -12.63 -17.79
N ASN A 114 -17.18 -13.70 -17.43
CA ASN A 114 -18.24 -14.25 -18.27
C ASN A 114 -19.66 -13.78 -17.88
N THR A 115 -19.85 -13.22 -16.69
CA THR A 115 -21.18 -12.76 -16.28
C THR A 115 -21.59 -11.49 -17.01
N ARG A 116 -22.70 -11.56 -17.74
CA ARG A 116 -23.29 -10.42 -18.47
C ARG A 116 -24.58 -9.93 -17.82
N ARG A 117 -24.94 -8.70 -18.14
CA ARG A 117 -26.26 -8.11 -17.89
C ARG A 117 -27.19 -8.42 -19.06
N ASN A 118 -28.48 -8.15 -18.87
CA ASN A 118 -29.51 -8.33 -19.91
C ASN A 118 -29.24 -7.49 -21.17
N ASN A 119 -28.48 -6.41 -21.06
CA ASN A 119 -28.07 -5.56 -22.20
C ASN A 119 -26.74 -6.00 -22.84
N GLY A 120 -26.27 -7.21 -22.59
CA GLY A 120 -25.06 -7.79 -23.19
C GLY A 120 -23.73 -7.33 -22.59
N HIS A 121 -23.73 -6.23 -21.82
CA HIS A 121 -22.54 -5.71 -21.15
C HIS A 121 -22.07 -6.62 -20.01
N TYR A 122 -20.75 -6.71 -19.79
CA TYR A 122 -20.17 -7.45 -18.67
C TYR A 122 -20.59 -6.83 -17.33
N LEU A 123 -21.08 -7.64 -16.39
CA LEU A 123 -21.64 -7.16 -15.13
C LEU A 123 -20.58 -6.50 -14.23
N TYR A 124 -19.40 -7.11 -14.16
CA TYR A 124 -18.32 -6.71 -13.27
C TYR A 124 -17.35 -5.72 -13.93
N TYR A 125 -17.26 -5.68 -15.25
CA TYR A 125 -16.28 -4.84 -15.93
C TYR A 125 -16.62 -3.34 -15.82
N PRO A 126 -15.68 -2.47 -15.40
CA PRO A 126 -15.85 -1.01 -15.36
C PRO A 126 -15.82 -0.34 -16.74
N GLN A 127 -16.76 -0.68 -17.62
CA GLN A 127 -16.77 -0.26 -19.04
C GLN A 127 -16.75 1.26 -19.29
N LYS A 128 -17.20 2.09 -18.33
CA LYS A 128 -17.12 3.56 -18.45
C LYS A 128 -15.71 4.11 -18.22
N VAL A 129 -14.79 3.31 -17.71
CA VAL A 129 -13.40 3.74 -17.52
C VAL A 129 -12.64 3.48 -18.81
N THR A 130 -12.55 4.48 -19.68
CA THR A 130 -11.94 4.39 -21.02
C THR A 130 -10.47 3.96 -21.06
N THR A 131 -9.84 3.92 -19.90
CA THR A 131 -8.43 3.53 -19.74
C THR A 131 -8.27 2.12 -19.19
N TYR A 132 -9.37 1.43 -18.89
CA TYR A 132 -9.35 0.02 -18.51
C TYR A 132 -9.38 -0.82 -19.78
N VAL A 133 -8.64 -1.93 -19.74
CA VAL A 133 -8.54 -2.91 -20.82
C VAL A 133 -9.11 -4.21 -20.30
N TYR A 134 -10.07 -4.78 -21.01
CA TYR A 134 -10.66 -6.07 -20.69
C TYR A 134 -9.85 -7.21 -21.34
N PRO A 135 -9.56 -8.32 -20.63
CA PRO A 135 -9.87 -8.58 -19.21
C PRO A 135 -8.78 -8.10 -18.24
N SER A 136 -7.59 -7.73 -18.74
CA SER A 136 -6.37 -7.55 -17.93
C SER A 136 -6.53 -6.60 -16.75
N THR A 137 -7.26 -5.49 -16.91
CA THR A 137 -7.47 -4.55 -15.79
C THR A 137 -8.34 -5.14 -14.70
N MET A 138 -9.32 -5.97 -15.07
CA MET A 138 -10.19 -6.65 -14.10
C MET A 138 -9.40 -7.70 -13.31
N ASP A 139 -8.55 -8.48 -13.99
CA ASP A 139 -7.70 -9.47 -13.33
C ASP A 139 -6.72 -8.80 -12.36
N ASN A 140 -6.15 -7.66 -12.75
CA ASN A 140 -5.27 -6.88 -11.87
C ASN A 140 -5.98 -6.35 -10.63
N ILE A 141 -7.27 -5.98 -10.72
CA ILE A 141 -8.07 -5.60 -9.55
C ILE A 141 -8.22 -6.81 -8.61
N VAL A 142 -8.56 -7.99 -9.14
CA VAL A 142 -8.69 -9.21 -8.34
C VAL A 142 -7.35 -9.58 -7.70
N LYS A 143 -6.24 -9.50 -8.42
CA LYS A 143 -4.88 -9.71 -7.87
C LYS A 143 -4.57 -8.75 -6.72
N GLN A 144 -4.90 -7.47 -6.86
CA GLN A 144 -4.70 -6.51 -5.77
C GLN A 144 -5.54 -6.87 -4.54
N TRP A 145 -6.82 -7.22 -4.72
CA TRP A 145 -7.71 -7.60 -3.62
C TRP A 145 -7.31 -8.91 -2.95
N HIS A 146 -6.82 -9.87 -3.74
CA HIS A 146 -6.28 -11.12 -3.22
C HIS A 146 -5.05 -10.87 -2.36
N SER A 147 -4.10 -10.06 -2.82
CA SER A 147 -2.89 -9.70 -2.06
C SER A 147 -3.22 -9.05 -0.70
N ILE A 148 -4.22 -8.17 -0.67
CA ILE A 148 -4.74 -7.58 0.56
C ILE A 148 -5.33 -8.64 1.50
N ASN A 149 -6.14 -9.56 0.97
CA ASN A 149 -6.77 -10.62 1.75
C ASN A 149 -5.72 -11.62 2.28
N ALA A 150 -4.73 -12.00 1.47
CA ALA A 150 -3.68 -12.96 1.83
C ALA A 150 -2.78 -12.45 2.95
N VAL A 151 -2.37 -11.16 2.90
CA VAL A 151 -1.58 -10.59 4.02
C VAL A 151 -2.39 -10.51 5.31
N TRP A 152 -3.69 -10.24 5.22
CA TRP A 152 -4.59 -10.25 6.39
C TRP A 152 -4.69 -11.65 6.99
N GLU A 153 -4.92 -12.68 6.16
CA GLU A 153 -4.96 -14.08 6.61
C GLU A 153 -3.64 -14.52 7.25
N ARG A 154 -2.50 -14.05 6.73
CA ARG A 154 -1.19 -14.31 7.34
C ARG A 154 -1.07 -13.69 8.73
N MET A 155 -1.48 -12.43 8.88
CA MET A 155 -1.52 -11.76 10.18
C MET A 155 -2.41 -12.54 11.17
N GLU A 156 -3.61 -12.96 10.75
CA GLU A 156 -4.54 -13.74 11.57
C GLU A 156 -3.97 -15.09 12.02
N SER A 157 -3.30 -15.82 11.12
CA SER A 157 -2.65 -17.10 11.44
C SER A 157 -1.62 -16.91 12.55
N ILE A 158 -0.74 -15.92 12.39
CA ILE A 158 0.33 -15.64 13.35
C ILE A 158 -0.25 -15.10 14.66
N SER A 159 -1.30 -14.27 14.60
CA SER A 159 -2.02 -13.79 15.78
C SER A 159 -2.51 -14.96 16.63
N LYS A 160 -3.09 -15.98 16.00
CA LYS A 160 -3.59 -17.18 16.69
C LYS A 160 -2.46 -18.05 17.21
N GLU A 161 -1.43 -18.30 16.40
CA GLU A 161 -0.26 -19.12 16.79
C GLU A 161 0.50 -18.51 17.98
N GLN A 162 0.55 -17.18 18.08
CA GLN A 162 1.26 -16.45 19.12
C GLN A 162 0.37 -15.94 20.26
N GLU A 163 -0.92 -16.29 20.24
CA GLU A 163 -1.94 -15.79 21.18
C GLU A 163 -1.89 -14.25 21.34
N LYS A 164 -1.64 -13.56 20.22
CA LYS A 164 -1.54 -12.10 20.15
C LYS A 164 -2.85 -11.52 19.64
N THR A 165 -3.19 -10.33 20.10
CA THR A 165 -4.27 -9.52 19.55
C THR A 165 -3.72 -8.20 19.03
N TYR A 166 -4.33 -7.67 17.98
CA TYR A 166 -3.99 -6.36 17.43
C TYR A 166 -5.19 -5.44 17.56
N ASP A 167 -5.00 -4.27 18.17
CA ASP A 167 -6.07 -3.27 18.27
C ASP A 167 -6.11 -2.35 17.05
N ARG A 168 -4.94 -2.16 16.41
CA ARG A 168 -4.75 -1.19 15.34
C ARG A 168 -3.84 -1.74 14.26
N VAL A 169 -4.21 -1.47 13.02
CA VAL A 169 -3.58 -2.07 11.84
C VAL A 169 -3.39 -1.00 10.76
N ALA A 170 -2.28 -1.07 10.04
CA ALA A 170 -2.09 -0.36 8.79
C ALA A 170 -1.82 -1.32 7.63
N MET A 171 -2.47 -1.07 6.50
CA MET A 171 -2.25 -1.75 5.23
C MET A 171 -1.70 -0.76 4.21
N LEU A 172 -0.54 -1.10 3.65
CA LEU A 172 0.30 -0.23 2.84
C LEU A 172 0.70 -0.96 1.56
N ARG A 173 0.80 -0.24 0.44
CA ARG A 173 1.35 -0.83 -0.79
C ARG A 173 2.87 -0.96 -0.74
N SER A 174 3.38 -1.98 -1.42
CA SER A 174 4.82 -2.24 -1.59
C SER A 174 5.44 -1.61 -2.86
N ASP A 175 4.70 -0.78 -3.61
CA ASP A 175 5.18 -0.09 -4.81
C ASP A 175 5.04 1.45 -4.74
N VAL A 176 5.22 2.01 -3.55
CA VAL A 176 5.12 3.45 -3.33
C VAL A 176 6.23 3.96 -2.44
N ILE A 177 6.68 5.19 -2.68
CA ILE A 177 7.57 5.94 -1.78
C ILE A 177 6.71 6.76 -0.85
N PHE A 178 6.79 6.50 0.45
CA PHE A 178 6.13 7.34 1.46
C PHE A 178 6.92 8.65 1.64
N LEU A 179 6.26 9.79 1.45
CA LEU A 179 6.92 11.10 1.48
C LEU A 179 6.91 11.77 2.86
N HIS A 180 6.08 11.27 3.79
CA HIS A 180 5.99 11.81 5.14
C HIS A 180 5.85 10.69 6.17
N PRO A 181 6.34 10.90 7.40
CA PRO A 181 6.12 9.97 8.50
C PRO A 181 4.63 9.64 8.68
N ILE A 182 4.34 8.35 8.77
CA ILE A 182 3.04 7.78 9.06
C ILE A 182 3.14 7.15 10.44
N ASP A 183 2.62 7.83 11.47
CA ASP A 183 2.32 7.21 12.76
C ASP A 183 0.86 6.74 12.70
N ILE A 184 0.63 5.44 12.87
CA ILE A 184 -0.71 4.86 12.65
C ILE A 184 -1.74 5.39 13.64
N TYR A 185 -1.32 5.94 14.79
CA TYR A 185 -2.20 6.55 15.79
C TYR A 185 -2.45 8.05 15.57
N VAL A 186 -1.83 8.68 14.58
CA VAL A 186 -1.96 10.14 14.37
C VAL A 186 -2.96 10.44 13.25
N THR A 187 -3.93 11.30 13.55
CA THR A 187 -4.97 11.75 12.60
C THR A 187 -4.50 12.92 11.74
N HIS A 188 -5.31 13.36 10.77
CA HIS A 188 -5.01 14.54 9.93
C HIS A 188 -4.71 15.82 10.72
N ASN A 189 -5.31 15.97 11.91
CA ASN A 189 -5.15 17.12 12.79
C ASN A 189 -3.91 17.07 13.69
N LEU A 190 -3.01 16.10 13.48
CA LEU A 190 -1.87 15.82 14.35
C LEU A 190 -2.26 15.46 15.79
N THR A 191 -3.49 15.03 15.98
CA THR A 191 -3.94 14.51 17.27
C THR A 191 -3.81 13.00 17.29
N ARG A 192 -3.44 12.46 18.46
CA ARG A 192 -3.41 11.02 18.68
C ARG A 192 -4.83 10.49 18.84
N ASP A 193 -5.18 9.48 18.05
CA ASP A 193 -6.42 8.70 18.18
C ASP A 193 -6.31 7.74 19.36
N VAL A 194 -6.45 8.28 20.57
CA VAL A 194 -6.34 7.51 21.83
C VAL A 194 -7.49 6.54 22.05
N ASN A 195 -8.64 6.80 21.44
CA ASN A 195 -9.84 5.98 21.58
C ASN A 195 -9.98 4.92 20.48
N ASN A 196 -9.05 4.89 19.51
CA ASN A 196 -9.10 3.97 18.37
C ASN A 196 -10.44 4.07 17.62
N GLU A 197 -10.85 5.30 17.27
CA GLU A 197 -12.15 5.60 16.65
C GLU A 197 -12.06 5.88 15.14
N TYR A 198 -10.85 6.14 14.62
CA TYR A 198 -10.68 6.65 13.26
C TYR A 198 -10.06 5.62 12.31
N LEU A 199 -10.80 5.30 11.26
CA LEU A 199 -10.26 4.70 10.04
C LEU A 199 -9.69 5.80 9.15
N THR A 200 -8.38 5.81 8.97
CA THR A 200 -7.67 6.82 8.17
C THR A 200 -7.34 6.31 6.77
N ILE A 201 -7.65 7.11 5.76
CA ILE A 201 -7.25 6.88 4.36
C ILE A 201 -6.70 8.18 3.73
N PRO A 202 -5.89 8.11 2.67
CA PRO A 202 -5.40 9.31 2.00
C PRO A 202 -6.51 10.14 1.34
N ASP A 203 -6.42 11.47 1.43
CA ASP A 203 -7.36 12.44 0.82
C ASP A 203 -6.99 12.87 -0.62
N TRP A 204 -6.09 12.15 -1.28
CA TRP A 204 -5.64 12.45 -2.64
C TRP A 204 -5.75 11.23 -3.57
N ALA A 205 -5.74 11.50 -4.88
CA ALA A 205 -6.11 10.54 -5.92
C ALA A 205 -7.46 9.83 -5.66
N GLY A 206 -8.32 10.44 -4.85
CA GLY A 206 -9.68 9.99 -4.61
C GLY A 206 -10.56 10.29 -5.81
N TRP A 207 -10.76 9.29 -6.66
CA TRP A 207 -11.81 9.35 -7.68
C TRP A 207 -12.72 8.12 -7.60
N PRO A 208 -13.41 7.90 -6.46
CA PRO A 208 -13.68 8.91 -5.41
C PRO A 208 -12.93 8.77 -4.06
N VAL A 209 -12.16 7.70 -3.83
CA VAL A 209 -11.34 7.51 -2.61
C VAL A 209 -10.04 6.78 -2.96
N ASN A 210 -9.04 6.80 -2.09
CA ASN A 210 -7.77 6.12 -2.31
C ASN A 210 -7.82 4.68 -1.76
N ASP A 211 -7.47 3.69 -2.59
CA ASP A 211 -7.49 2.26 -2.24
C ASP A 211 -6.09 1.69 -1.92
N ARG A 212 -5.09 2.56 -1.83
CA ARG A 212 -3.67 2.19 -1.76
C ARG A 212 -3.12 2.11 -0.35
N MET A 213 -3.86 2.65 0.61
CA MET A 213 -3.48 2.65 2.02
C MET A 213 -4.73 2.78 2.89
N VAL A 214 -4.71 2.11 4.04
CA VAL A 214 -5.65 2.32 5.14
C VAL A 214 -4.93 2.09 6.47
N SER A 215 -5.30 2.83 7.51
CA SER A 215 -4.86 2.54 8.88
C SER A 215 -5.98 2.83 9.86
N GLY A 216 -6.13 2.02 10.90
CA GLY A 216 -7.19 2.25 11.88
C GLY A 216 -7.45 1.03 12.76
N PRO A 217 -8.59 1.04 13.47
CA PRO A 217 -9.01 -0.04 14.35
C PRO A 217 -9.07 -1.38 13.61
N TYR A 218 -8.66 -2.45 14.30
CA TYR A 218 -8.58 -3.79 13.72
C TYR A 218 -9.87 -4.20 13.00
N GLU A 219 -11.04 -4.06 13.63
CA GLU A 219 -12.33 -4.45 13.02
C GLU A 219 -12.66 -3.65 11.77
N ALA A 220 -12.32 -2.35 11.76
CA ALA A 220 -12.55 -1.50 10.59
C ALA A 220 -11.63 -1.91 9.42
N VAL A 221 -10.35 -2.18 9.70
CA VAL A 221 -9.38 -2.58 8.69
C VAL A 221 -9.65 -4.01 8.20
N LYS A 222 -10.19 -4.89 9.06
CA LYS A 222 -10.66 -6.23 8.70
C LYS A 222 -11.69 -6.19 7.59
N VAL A 223 -12.76 -5.42 7.79
CA VAL A 223 -13.79 -5.19 6.76
C VAL A 223 -13.17 -4.65 5.48
N TRP A 224 -12.29 -3.65 5.62
CA TRP A 224 -11.58 -3.10 4.47
C TRP A 224 -10.77 -4.17 3.74
N ALA A 225 -10.13 -5.10 4.44
CA ALA A 225 -9.24 -6.11 3.87
C ALA A 225 -9.98 -7.28 3.21
N THR A 226 -10.97 -7.86 3.90
CA THR A 226 -11.48 -9.21 3.59
C THR A 226 -12.80 -9.20 2.82
N GLU A 227 -13.64 -8.18 2.97
CA GLU A 227 -15.04 -8.25 2.52
C GLU A 227 -15.29 -7.81 1.07
N ARG A 228 -14.22 -7.53 0.31
CA ARG A 228 -14.34 -7.08 -1.09
C ARG A 228 -15.08 -8.09 -1.95
N PHE A 229 -14.65 -9.34 -1.89
CA PHE A 229 -15.17 -10.41 -2.73
C PHE A 229 -16.61 -10.79 -2.38
N GLU A 230 -16.91 -10.87 -1.08
CA GLU A 230 -18.23 -11.20 -0.57
C GLU A 230 -19.28 -10.15 -0.99
N ARG A 231 -18.94 -8.87 -0.85
CA ARG A 231 -19.88 -7.77 -1.13
C ARG A 231 -20.03 -7.44 -2.60
N LEU A 232 -19.04 -7.80 -3.43
CA LEU A 232 -18.99 -7.37 -4.83
C LEU A 232 -20.25 -7.73 -5.60
N THR A 233 -20.75 -8.96 -5.46
CA THR A 233 -21.91 -9.43 -6.24
C THR A 233 -23.16 -8.61 -5.96
N LYS A 234 -23.43 -8.32 -4.68
CA LYS A 234 -24.54 -7.44 -4.27
C LYS A 234 -24.33 -6.05 -4.84
N TYR A 235 -23.13 -5.48 -4.65
CA TYR A 235 -22.77 -4.15 -5.13
C TYR A 235 -23.01 -3.97 -6.64
N VAL A 236 -22.48 -4.85 -7.49
CA VAL A 236 -22.60 -4.69 -8.95
C VAL A 236 -24.03 -4.84 -9.47
N ARG A 237 -24.90 -5.52 -8.70
CA ARG A 237 -26.31 -5.75 -9.03
C ARG A 237 -27.22 -4.64 -8.53
N THR A 238 -26.96 -4.08 -7.34
CA THR A 238 -27.90 -3.16 -6.68
C THR A 238 -27.44 -1.71 -6.70
N ASN A 239 -26.12 -1.45 -6.67
CA ASN A 239 -25.62 -0.08 -6.52
C ASN A 239 -25.77 0.72 -7.82
N PRO A 240 -26.40 1.91 -7.80
CA PRO A 240 -26.61 2.74 -8.99
C PRO A 240 -25.31 3.10 -9.72
N VAL A 241 -24.21 3.36 -8.98
CA VAL A 241 -22.91 3.71 -9.58
C VAL A 241 -22.35 2.52 -10.36
N ALA A 242 -22.38 1.32 -9.78
CA ALA A 242 -21.93 0.11 -10.47
C ALA A 242 -22.80 -0.17 -11.72
N ARG A 243 -24.13 -0.07 -11.56
CA ARG A 243 -25.11 -0.22 -12.65
C ARG A 243 -24.94 0.81 -13.76
N ALA A 244 -24.45 2.01 -13.45
CA ALA A 244 -24.15 3.02 -14.45
C ALA A 244 -22.96 2.65 -15.37
N GLY A 245 -22.29 1.51 -15.17
CA GLY A 245 -21.19 1.02 -16.02
C GLY A 245 -19.81 1.12 -15.37
N TYR A 246 -19.76 1.32 -14.04
CA TYR A 246 -18.51 1.32 -13.28
C TYR A 246 -18.17 -0.05 -12.68
N GLY A 247 -19.06 -1.05 -12.76
CA GLY A 247 -18.73 -2.44 -12.41
C GLY A 247 -18.02 -2.55 -11.06
N MET A 248 -16.87 -3.22 -11.04
CA MET A 248 -16.01 -3.42 -9.87
C MET A 248 -14.90 -2.37 -9.68
N HIS A 249 -15.07 -1.14 -10.19
CA HIS A 249 -14.06 -0.08 -10.06
C HIS A 249 -13.64 0.10 -8.58
N PRO A 250 -12.36 -0.08 -8.22
CA PRO A 250 -11.93 -0.25 -6.82
C PRO A 250 -12.33 0.91 -5.91
N GLU A 251 -12.02 2.14 -6.33
CA GLU A 251 -12.30 3.35 -5.57
C GLU A 251 -13.82 3.57 -5.41
N ARG A 252 -14.60 3.28 -6.44
CA ARG A 252 -16.07 3.44 -6.37
C ARG A 252 -16.71 2.37 -5.51
N PHE A 253 -16.21 1.15 -5.59
CA PHE A 253 -16.62 0.05 -4.72
C PHE A 253 -16.33 0.39 -3.25
N LEU A 254 -15.12 0.84 -2.95
CA LEU A 254 -14.72 1.25 -1.61
C LEU A 254 -15.65 2.33 -1.04
N LYS A 255 -15.88 3.43 -1.77
CA LYS A 255 -16.75 4.53 -1.32
C LYS A 255 -18.23 4.15 -1.15
N ASN A 256 -18.74 3.25 -1.99
CA ASN A 256 -20.19 3.00 -2.08
C ASN A 256 -20.59 1.63 -1.54
N SER A 257 -19.67 0.92 -0.86
CA SER A 257 -19.92 -0.39 -0.26
C SER A 257 -19.21 -0.54 1.07
N LEU A 258 -17.87 -0.51 1.08
CA LEU A 258 -17.09 -0.83 2.27
C LEU A 258 -17.06 0.31 3.30
N LEU A 259 -16.72 1.55 2.88
CA LEU A 259 -16.65 2.68 3.82
C LEU A 259 -18.00 2.99 4.48
N PRO A 260 -19.14 3.00 3.76
CA PRO A 260 -20.44 3.16 4.40
C PRO A 260 -20.71 2.06 5.43
N HIS A 261 -20.37 0.79 5.13
CA HIS A 261 -20.54 -0.29 6.10
C HIS A 261 -19.71 -0.06 7.37
N ILE A 262 -18.45 0.35 7.23
CA ILE A 262 -17.58 0.64 8.38
C ILE A 262 -18.15 1.79 9.23
N GLN A 263 -18.65 2.84 8.60
CA GLN A 263 -19.18 4.01 9.32
C GLN A 263 -20.56 3.74 9.95
N GLU A 264 -21.47 3.13 9.20
CA GLU A 264 -22.89 2.98 9.58
C GLU A 264 -23.14 1.74 10.43
N ASN A 265 -22.41 0.64 10.20
CA ASN A 265 -22.63 -0.63 10.92
C ASN A 265 -21.62 -0.87 12.04
N LEU A 266 -20.39 -0.36 11.93
CA LEU A 266 -19.37 -0.52 12.98
C LEU A 266 -19.15 0.76 13.82
N GLY A 267 -19.66 1.91 13.36
CA GLY A 267 -19.58 3.18 14.10
C GLY A 267 -18.23 3.89 14.04
N TYR A 268 -17.29 3.44 13.22
CA TYR A 268 -15.97 4.08 13.10
C TYR A 268 -16.04 5.36 12.26
N LYS A 269 -15.27 6.37 12.65
CA LYS A 269 -15.16 7.64 11.95
C LYS A 269 -14.17 7.53 10.80
N LEU A 270 -14.45 8.19 9.68
CA LEU A 270 -13.53 8.25 8.54
C LEU A 270 -12.65 9.49 8.66
N ASP A 271 -11.33 9.28 8.67
CA ASP A 271 -10.31 10.33 8.61
C ASP A 271 -9.68 10.39 7.21
N MET A 272 -10.07 11.37 6.41
CA MET A 272 -9.47 11.62 5.10
C MET A 272 -8.19 12.47 5.29
N ASN A 273 -7.05 11.80 5.41
CA ASN A 273 -5.80 12.44 5.79
C ASN A 273 -5.05 13.02 4.59
N LYS A 274 -4.98 14.36 4.53
CA LYS A 274 -4.26 15.12 3.49
C LYS A 274 -2.74 15.01 3.59
N ARG A 275 -2.20 14.63 4.74
CA ARG A 275 -0.76 14.49 4.99
C ARG A 275 -0.21 13.16 4.51
N PHE A 276 -1.04 12.14 4.41
CA PHE A 276 -0.64 10.92 3.73
C PHE A 276 -0.33 11.29 2.29
N CYS A 277 0.91 11.08 1.89
CA CYS A 277 1.39 11.41 0.57
C CYS A 277 2.46 10.39 0.19
N PHE A 278 2.23 9.72 -0.93
CA PHE A 278 3.16 8.75 -1.47
C PHE A 278 3.10 8.76 -3.00
N VAL A 279 4.24 8.48 -3.63
CA VAL A 279 4.37 8.47 -5.08
C VAL A 279 4.62 7.05 -5.57
N ARG A 280 3.93 6.64 -6.64
CA ARG A 280 4.11 5.28 -7.17
C ARG A 280 5.47 5.14 -7.83
N VAL A 281 6.06 3.96 -7.64
CA VAL A 281 7.25 3.53 -8.39
C VAL A 281 6.88 2.44 -9.38
N ARG A 282 7.67 2.33 -10.44
CA ARG A 282 7.49 1.38 -11.54
C ARG A 282 8.60 0.36 -11.58
N ALA A 283 8.40 -0.71 -12.34
CA ALA A 283 9.40 -1.77 -12.53
C ALA A 283 10.67 -1.21 -13.20
N ASP A 284 10.52 -0.33 -14.19
CA ASP A 284 11.62 0.41 -14.82
C ASP A 284 12.33 1.47 -13.94
N GLY A 285 11.99 1.58 -12.65
CA GLY A 285 12.54 2.61 -11.77
C GLY A 285 11.93 4.00 -11.93
N GLY A 286 10.89 4.17 -12.75
CA GLY A 286 10.21 5.45 -12.92
C GLY A 286 9.33 5.83 -11.73
N VAL A 287 9.50 7.03 -11.20
CA VAL A 287 8.74 7.57 -10.06
C VAL A 287 7.69 8.57 -10.51
N TRP A 288 6.44 8.38 -10.10
CA TRP A 288 5.30 9.23 -10.46
C TRP A 288 5.15 10.42 -9.52
N ILE A 289 5.89 11.49 -9.78
CA ILE A 289 5.99 12.65 -8.88
C ILE A 289 4.69 13.47 -8.75
N ASP A 290 3.71 13.24 -9.63
CA ASP A 290 2.40 13.90 -9.58
C ASP A 290 1.37 13.19 -8.68
N ASP A 291 1.74 12.09 -8.04
CA ASP A 291 0.84 11.34 -7.17
C ASP A 291 0.52 12.04 -5.83
N CYS A 292 0.79 13.34 -5.63
CA CYS A 292 0.38 14.06 -4.40
C CYS A 292 -0.14 15.50 -4.64
N VAL A 293 -0.50 15.83 -5.87
CA VAL A 293 -0.63 17.23 -6.34
C VAL A 293 -1.80 18.02 -5.74
N ARG A 294 -2.81 17.36 -5.15
CA ARG A 294 -4.00 18.07 -4.62
C ARG A 294 -3.84 18.71 -3.24
N GLY A 295 -2.80 18.35 -2.48
CA GLY A 295 -2.54 18.93 -1.16
C GLY A 295 -1.24 19.71 -1.06
N PHE A 296 -0.27 19.45 -1.95
CA PHE A 296 1.07 20.00 -1.89
C PHE A 296 1.45 20.58 -3.25
N ARG A 297 1.85 21.86 -3.28
CA ARG A 297 2.40 22.49 -4.50
C ARG A 297 3.56 21.63 -5.03
N HIS A 298 3.60 21.43 -6.35
CA HIS A 298 4.52 20.54 -7.08
C HIS A 298 6.02 20.64 -6.72
N SER A 299 6.46 21.72 -6.06
CA SER A 299 7.84 21.90 -5.61
C SER A 299 8.29 20.86 -4.57
N ASN A 300 7.40 20.45 -3.66
CA ASN A 300 7.85 19.72 -2.46
C ASN A 300 8.14 18.23 -2.70
N ALA A 301 7.41 17.55 -3.60
CA ALA A 301 7.63 16.13 -3.83
C ALA A 301 8.96 15.85 -4.55
N THR A 302 9.35 16.70 -5.50
CA THR A 302 10.64 16.58 -6.19
C THR A 302 11.79 16.90 -5.23
N ASP A 303 11.64 17.96 -4.42
CA ASP A 303 12.65 18.36 -3.45
C ASP A 303 12.81 17.34 -2.32
N PHE A 304 11.71 16.83 -1.76
CA PHE A 304 11.76 15.73 -0.80
C PHE A 304 12.42 14.50 -1.42
N PHE A 305 12.02 14.10 -2.62
CA PHE A 305 12.61 12.91 -3.23
C PHE A 305 14.13 13.07 -3.43
N ARG A 306 14.59 14.23 -3.88
CA ARG A 306 16.03 14.52 -4.04
C ARG A 306 16.79 14.64 -2.72
N LYS A 307 16.21 15.31 -1.73
CA LYS A 307 16.89 15.61 -0.47
C LYS A 307 16.83 14.45 0.51
N ASP A 308 15.72 13.73 0.55
CA ASP A 308 15.38 12.83 1.66
C ASP A 308 15.37 11.35 1.29
N ILE A 309 15.23 11.01 0.02
CA ILE A 309 15.19 9.62 -0.45
C ILE A 309 16.44 9.25 -1.24
N LEU A 310 16.92 10.16 -2.08
CA LEU A 310 18.07 9.89 -2.93
C LEU A 310 19.40 10.19 -2.25
N PRO A 311 20.46 9.43 -2.59
CA PRO A 311 21.84 9.81 -2.31
C PRO A 311 22.20 11.18 -2.91
N GLU A 312 23.20 11.85 -2.33
CA GLU A 312 23.66 13.16 -2.80
C GLU A 312 24.27 13.11 -4.21
N ASP A 313 24.80 11.97 -4.63
CA ASP A 313 25.35 11.74 -5.98
C ASP A 313 24.26 11.40 -7.02
N ALA A 314 22.98 11.38 -6.64
CA ALA A 314 21.92 11.00 -7.56
C ALA A 314 21.65 12.05 -8.64
N SER A 315 21.72 11.61 -9.89
CA SER A 315 21.35 12.39 -11.07
C SER A 315 19.95 11.99 -11.54
N CYS A 316 19.00 12.93 -11.54
CA CYS A 316 17.62 12.66 -11.93
C CYS A 316 17.22 13.38 -13.21
N LYS A 317 16.55 12.65 -14.10
CA LYS A 317 15.90 13.16 -15.30
C LYS A 317 14.39 13.08 -15.15
N ARG A 318 13.71 14.20 -15.39
CA ARG A 318 12.25 14.25 -15.51
C ARG A 318 11.87 13.94 -16.95
N ILE A 319 10.93 13.02 -17.13
CA ILE A 319 10.38 12.62 -18.41
C ILE A 319 8.88 12.90 -18.39
N ALA A 320 8.42 13.75 -19.30
CA ALA A 320 6.99 14.00 -19.48
C ALA A 320 6.33 12.79 -20.15
N LEU A 321 5.28 12.27 -19.51
CA LEU A 321 4.39 11.25 -20.06
C LEU A 321 3.14 11.88 -20.69
N ARG A 322 2.38 11.05 -21.42
CA ARG A 322 1.06 11.41 -21.95
C ARG A 322 0.12 11.87 -20.82
N LYS A 323 -0.67 12.91 -21.09
CA LYS A 323 -1.73 13.48 -20.21
C LYS A 323 -1.22 14.25 -18.97
N ASN A 324 -0.19 15.08 -19.13
CA ASN A 324 0.35 15.95 -18.07
C ASN A 324 0.77 15.16 -16.81
N LYS A 325 1.49 14.06 -17.03
CA LYS A 325 2.08 13.29 -15.94
C LYS A 325 3.58 13.28 -16.13
N ASP A 326 4.31 13.54 -15.07
CA ASP A 326 5.76 13.47 -15.07
C ASP A 326 6.21 12.20 -14.36
N GLN A 327 7.18 11.53 -14.98
CA GLN A 327 7.99 10.53 -14.31
C GLN A 327 9.37 11.09 -14.04
N MET A 328 9.98 10.65 -12.95
CA MET A 328 11.37 10.92 -12.66
C MET A 328 12.15 9.61 -12.63
N TYR A 329 13.25 9.59 -13.35
CA TYR A 329 14.22 8.51 -13.36
C TYR A 329 15.51 9.03 -12.77
N CYS A 330 16.01 8.37 -11.75
CA CYS A 330 17.26 8.75 -11.12
C CYS A 330 18.29 7.67 -11.36
N ASN A 331 19.54 8.08 -11.58
CA ASN A 331 20.70 7.24 -11.64
C ASN A 331 21.64 7.64 -10.51
N PHE A 332 22.09 6.66 -9.74
CA PHE A 332 23.05 6.85 -8.65
C PHE A 332 23.87 5.58 -8.53
N THR A 333 25.10 5.72 -8.03
CA THR A 333 25.95 4.55 -7.83
C THR A 333 25.30 3.63 -6.81
N ASP A 334 25.34 2.32 -7.05
CA ASP A 334 24.83 1.28 -6.15
C ASP A 334 25.71 1.16 -4.89
N ARG A 335 26.00 2.28 -4.23
CA ARG A 335 26.37 2.28 -2.81
C ARG A 335 25.19 1.87 -1.91
N SER A 336 24.10 1.40 -2.52
CA SER A 336 22.85 0.92 -1.90
C SER A 336 23.02 -0.36 -1.08
N ASP A 337 24.17 -1.04 -1.16
CA ASP A 337 24.53 -2.09 -0.20
C ASP A 337 24.78 -1.54 1.20
N ASP A 338 25.00 -0.22 1.32
CA ASP A 338 25.08 0.48 2.59
C ASP A 338 23.70 1.02 3.00
N LEU A 339 22.71 0.12 3.05
CA LEU A 339 21.33 0.38 3.51
C LEU A 339 21.27 1.08 4.89
N LEU A 340 22.35 0.94 5.67
CA LEU A 340 22.58 1.58 6.97
C LEU A 340 23.19 2.99 6.90
N TRP A 341 23.87 3.36 5.81
CA TRP A 341 24.52 4.67 5.65
C TRP A 341 23.51 5.82 5.79
N ASN A 342 22.34 5.69 5.17
CA ASN A 342 21.28 6.71 5.24
C ASN A 342 20.59 6.83 6.61
N LEU A 343 20.69 5.80 7.47
CA LEU A 343 20.08 5.81 8.81
C LEU A 343 20.98 6.41 9.88
N ARG A 344 22.31 6.31 9.70
CA ARG A 344 23.30 6.80 10.68
C ARG A 344 23.64 8.29 10.53
N GLU A 345 23.68 8.81 9.30
CA GLU A 345 24.24 10.15 9.07
C GLU A 345 23.22 11.30 9.01
N ARG A 346 21.91 11.01 8.98
CA ARG A 346 20.88 12.06 8.90
C ARG A 346 19.99 12.02 10.14
N PRO A 347 20.20 12.95 11.10
CA PRO A 347 19.32 13.09 12.24
C PRO A 347 17.88 13.30 11.77
N ILE A 348 16.95 12.63 12.44
CA ILE A 348 15.51 12.92 12.33
C ILE A 348 15.34 14.41 12.68
N ARG A 349 15.07 15.26 11.70
CA ARG A 349 14.77 16.68 11.90
C ARG A 349 13.32 16.89 12.29
#